data_AF-A0AAU9KWU0-F1
#
_entry.id   AF-A0AAU9KWU0-F1
#
_cell.length_a   1.000
_cell.length_b   1.000
_cell.length_c   1.000
_cell.angle_alpha   90.00
_cell.angle_beta   90.00
_cell.angle_gamma   90.00
#
_symmetry.space_group_name_H-M   'P 1'
#
loop_
_entity.id
_entity.type
_entity.pdbx_description
1 polymer ?
#
loop_
_entity_poly.entity_id
_entity_poly.type
_entity_poly.pdbx_seq_one_letter_code
_entity_poly.pdbx_strand_id
1 'polypeptide(L)'
;MWSTPVYQAETSVSELPVVMITGTVVGNLDDIMYGFVSSTSEQMYVKLSYAYDEIPGRCALSTLVHPTVDDPFHSVAIKWVETQIPSALRPLVKPRDFIHMNTTGIERLRNGERVGYHIFHSVQFPETPPLLTHIRGNTSISILHRQRTKNVLDDYIKLL
;
A
#
# COMPACT_ATOMS: atom_id res chain seq x y z
N MET A 1 -21.31 -31.04 -7.52
CA MET A 1 -21.12 -30.11 -8.65
C MET A 1 -20.33 -28.92 -8.11
N TRP A 2 -19.03 -28.86 -8.37
CA TRP A 2 -18.15 -27.83 -7.79
C TRP A 2 -17.99 -26.76 -8.87
N SER A 3 -18.57 -25.59 -8.66
CA SER A 3 -18.38 -24.46 -9.55
C SER A 3 -16.97 -23.92 -9.37
N THR A 4 -16.13 -24.04 -10.41
CA THR A 4 -14.85 -23.34 -10.51
C THR A 4 -15.08 -21.84 -10.34
N PRO A 5 -14.35 -21.14 -9.45
CA PRO A 5 -14.42 -19.69 -9.38
C PRO A 5 -13.96 -19.13 -10.73
N VAL A 6 -14.81 -18.32 -11.35
CA VAL A 6 -14.50 -17.63 -12.60
C VAL A 6 -13.36 -16.66 -12.32
N TYR A 7 -12.17 -16.96 -12.86
CA TYR A 7 -11.07 -16.00 -12.91
C TYR A 7 -11.54 -14.81 -13.74
N GLN A 8 -11.79 -13.69 -13.06
CA GLN A 8 -12.18 -12.46 -13.71
C GLN A 8 -10.91 -11.86 -14.31
N ALA A 9 -10.84 -11.87 -15.65
CA ALA A 9 -9.69 -11.39 -16.40
C ALA A 9 -9.27 -10.00 -15.91
N GLU A 10 -7.97 -9.82 -15.69
CA GLU A 10 -7.36 -8.53 -15.39
C GLU A 10 -7.77 -7.52 -16.47
N THR A 11 -8.36 -6.39 -16.08
CA THR A 11 -8.49 -5.24 -16.97
C THR A 11 -7.08 -4.88 -17.45
N SER A 12 -6.84 -4.87 -18.76
CA SER A 12 -5.52 -4.54 -19.30
C SER A 12 -5.09 -3.16 -18.80
N VAL A 13 -3.93 -3.10 -18.14
CA VAL A 13 -3.32 -1.89 -17.56
C VAL A 13 -3.21 -0.73 -18.59
N SER A 14 -3.30 -1.03 -19.89
CA SER A 14 -3.17 -0.06 -20.99
C SER A 14 -4.29 0.97 -21.13
N GLU A 15 -5.44 0.82 -20.44
CA GLU A 15 -6.58 1.74 -20.61
C GLU A 15 -6.78 2.74 -19.47
N LEU A 16 -6.06 2.60 -18.35
CA LEU A 16 -6.19 3.51 -17.21
C LEU A 16 -5.14 4.63 -17.24
N PRO A 17 -5.51 5.88 -16.89
CA PRO A 17 -4.57 6.99 -16.87
C PRO A 17 -3.52 6.77 -15.78
N VAL A 18 -2.25 6.85 -16.15
CA VAL A 18 -1.14 6.85 -15.19
C VAL A 18 -1.10 8.21 -14.51
N VAL A 19 -1.15 8.22 -13.18
CA VAL A 19 -1.01 9.46 -12.39
C VAL A 19 0.35 9.45 -11.71
N MET A 20 1.10 10.55 -11.87
CA MET A 20 2.36 10.78 -11.17
C MET A 20 2.22 11.99 -10.27
N ILE A 21 2.52 11.80 -8.99
CA ILE A 21 2.53 12.85 -7.97
C ILE A 21 3.97 13.00 -7.51
N THR A 22 4.47 14.24 -7.51
CA THR A 22 5.81 14.56 -7.02
C THR A 22 5.73 15.67 -5.99
N GLY A 23 6.52 15.57 -4.93
CA GLY A 23 6.56 16.58 -3.89
C GLY A 23 7.80 16.47 -3.03
N THR A 24 7.84 17.28 -1.98
CA THR A 24 8.91 17.24 -0.99
C THR A 24 8.33 17.08 0.40
N VAL A 25 9.00 16.29 1.25
CA VAL A 25 8.61 16.05 2.64
C VAL A 25 9.76 16.47 3.56
N VAL A 26 9.42 17.10 4.69
CA VAL A 26 10.37 17.43 5.75
C VAL A 26 10.61 16.20 6.61
N GLY A 27 11.87 15.80 6.76
CA GLY A 27 12.27 14.63 7.56
C GLY A 27 13.48 13.90 6.99
N ASN A 28 13.87 12.81 7.65
CA ASN A 28 14.88 11.90 7.12
C ASN A 28 14.24 10.63 6.58
N LEU A 29 14.97 9.94 5.70
CA LEU A 29 14.47 8.76 5.02
C LEU A 29 14.01 7.68 6.00
N ASP A 30 14.78 7.46 7.07
CA ASP A 30 14.44 6.46 8.08
C ASP A 30 13.14 6.80 8.81
N ASP A 31 12.90 8.08 9.10
CA ASP A 31 11.68 8.55 9.76
C ASP A 31 10.44 8.23 8.90
N ILE A 32 10.52 8.51 7.60
CA ILE A 32 9.47 8.16 6.64
C ILE A 32 9.27 6.65 6.57
N MET A 33 10.36 5.89 6.48
CA MET A 33 10.28 4.44 6.30
C MET A 33 9.69 3.73 7.53
N TYR A 34 9.99 4.19 8.75
CA TYR A 34 9.29 3.72 9.95
C TYR A 34 7.80 4.04 9.94
N GLY A 35 7.41 5.16 9.33
CA GLY A 35 6.00 5.50 9.09
C GLY A 35 5.31 4.55 8.09
N PHE A 36 6.06 3.88 7.19
CA PHE A 36 5.47 3.02 6.17
C PHE A 36 5.39 1.54 6.54
N VAL A 37 6.43 1.02 7.20
CA VAL A 37 6.56 -0.39 7.57
C VAL A 37 5.43 -0.82 8.50
N SER A 38 4.77 -1.93 8.17
CA SER A 38 3.72 -2.54 9.00
C SER A 38 3.58 -4.01 8.61
N SER A 39 3.90 -4.90 9.53
CA SER A 39 3.84 -6.36 9.36
C SER A 39 2.60 -6.98 10.02
N THR A 40 1.90 -6.25 10.90
CA THR A 40 0.69 -6.74 11.58
C THR A 40 -0.45 -5.74 11.45
N SER A 41 -1.68 -6.21 11.67
CA SER A 41 -2.87 -5.38 11.70
C SER A 41 -2.77 -4.28 12.76
N GLU A 42 -2.26 -4.60 13.95
CA GLU A 42 -2.06 -3.63 15.04
C GLU A 42 -1.10 -2.52 14.62
N GLN A 43 0.01 -2.85 13.97
CA GLN A 43 0.96 -1.86 13.44
C GLN A 43 0.31 -0.99 12.35
N MET A 44 -0.56 -1.56 11.51
CA MET A 44 -1.33 -0.78 10.54
C MET A 44 -2.26 0.22 11.24
N TYR A 45 -2.96 -0.18 12.31
CA TYR A 45 -3.82 0.71 13.08
C TYR A 45 -3.02 1.83 13.76
N VAL A 46 -1.90 1.52 14.39
CA VAL A 46 -1.01 2.53 14.99
C VAL A 46 -0.55 3.53 13.93
N LYS A 47 -0.04 3.04 12.78
CA LYS A 47 0.39 3.88 11.66
C LYS A 47 -0.71 4.83 11.18
N LEU A 48 -1.94 4.36 11.06
CA LEU A 48 -3.05 5.14 10.51
C LEU A 48 -3.65 6.11 11.52
N SER A 49 -3.51 5.84 12.83
CA SER A 49 -4.07 6.68 13.90
C SER A 49 -3.53 8.11 13.92
N TYR A 50 -2.34 8.35 13.35
CA TYR A 50 -1.77 9.70 13.24
C TYR A 50 -2.31 10.51 12.06
N ALA A 51 -2.91 9.84 11.08
CA ALA A 51 -3.32 10.43 9.80
C ALA A 51 -4.83 10.50 9.61
N TYR A 52 -5.59 9.66 10.34
CA TYR A 52 -7.03 9.51 10.15
C TYR A 52 -7.77 9.46 11.49
N ASP A 53 -8.79 10.31 11.64
CA ASP A 53 -9.71 10.26 12.78
C ASP A 53 -10.54 8.97 12.76
N GLU A 54 -10.96 8.55 11.57
CA GLU A 54 -11.67 7.29 11.33
C GLU A 54 -10.82 6.37 10.43
N ILE A 55 -10.30 5.29 11.02
CA ILE A 55 -9.48 4.32 10.30
C ILE A 55 -10.40 3.32 9.58
N PRO A 56 -10.41 3.26 8.23
CA PRO A 56 -11.17 2.26 7.49
C PRO A 56 -10.64 0.84 7.78
N GLY A 57 -11.39 -0.21 7.42
CA GLY A 57 -11.01 -1.60 7.67
C GLY A 57 -9.66 -1.97 7.07
N ARG A 58 -8.79 -2.58 7.89
CA ARG A 58 -7.42 -2.92 7.54
C ARG A 58 -7.04 -4.25 8.20
N CYS A 59 -6.41 -5.14 7.45
CA CYS A 59 -5.90 -6.39 8.00
C CYS A 59 -4.64 -6.85 7.27
N ALA A 60 -3.60 -7.21 8.01
CA ALA A 60 -2.49 -7.99 7.48
C ALA A 60 -2.95 -9.45 7.36
N LEU A 61 -3.11 -9.94 6.13
CA LEU A 61 -3.55 -11.32 5.87
C LEU A 61 -2.41 -12.31 6.02
N SER A 62 -1.21 -11.92 5.58
CA SER A 62 0.01 -12.70 5.74
C SER A 62 1.22 -11.79 5.61
N THR A 63 2.26 -12.05 6.40
CA THR A 63 3.57 -11.42 6.20
C THR A 63 4.52 -12.49 5.69
N LEU A 64 5.01 -12.26 4.46
CA LEU A 64 5.90 -13.18 3.75
C LEU A 64 7.37 -12.93 4.14
N VAL A 65 7.71 -11.65 4.37
CA VAL A 65 9.02 -11.23 4.86
C VAL A 65 8.82 -10.26 6.01
N HIS A 66 9.36 -10.64 7.17
CA HIS A 66 9.35 -9.82 8.36
C HIS A 66 10.60 -8.94 8.43
N PRO A 67 10.47 -7.66 8.84
CA PRO A 67 11.60 -6.83 9.20
C PRO A 67 12.48 -7.50 10.26
N THR A 68 13.78 -7.25 10.17
CA THR A 68 14.77 -7.73 11.14
C THR A 68 15.48 -6.55 11.79
N VAL A 69 16.33 -6.81 12.80
CA VAL A 69 17.15 -5.75 13.40
C VAL A 69 18.15 -5.17 12.39
N ASP A 70 18.71 -6.02 11.52
CA ASP A 70 19.70 -5.61 10.52
C ASP A 70 19.07 -4.98 9.28
N ASP A 71 17.83 -5.37 8.95
CA ASP A 71 17.04 -4.81 7.86
C ASP A 71 15.62 -4.46 8.34
N PRO A 72 15.45 -3.33 9.03
CA PRO A 72 14.20 -2.96 9.70
C PRO A 72 13.13 -2.44 8.74
N PHE A 73 13.49 -2.17 7.49
CA PHE A 73 12.56 -1.59 6.51
C PHE A 73 12.09 -2.59 5.46
N HIS A 74 12.79 -3.70 5.31
CA HIS A 74 12.40 -4.75 4.38
C HIS A 74 11.24 -5.57 4.93
N SER A 75 10.11 -5.46 4.25
CA SER A 75 8.93 -6.27 4.53
C SER A 75 8.22 -6.59 3.23
N VAL A 76 7.60 -7.77 3.18
CA VAL A 76 6.68 -8.17 2.13
C VAL A 76 5.46 -8.77 2.80
N ALA A 77 4.27 -8.25 2.51
CA ALA A 77 3.04 -8.69 3.12
C ALA A 77 1.86 -8.64 2.15
N ILE A 78 0.86 -9.47 2.41
CA ILE A 78 -0.45 -9.44 1.76
C ILE A 78 -1.41 -8.77 2.74
N LYS A 79 -2.09 -7.73 2.28
CA LYS A 79 -2.98 -6.91 3.10
C LYS A 79 -4.34 -6.78 2.46
N TRP A 80 -5.36 -6.68 3.31
CA TRP A 80 -6.70 -6.24 2.94
C TRP A 80 -6.93 -4.83 3.46
N VAL A 81 -7.45 -3.95 2.60
CA VAL A 81 -7.67 -2.54 2.91
C VAL A 81 -8.96 -2.02 2.27
N GLU A 82 -9.78 -1.30 3.03
CA GLU A 82 -10.95 -0.55 2.54
C GLU A 82 -10.64 0.91 2.17
N THR A 83 -11.31 1.47 1.18
CA THR A 83 -11.27 2.92 0.95
C THR A 83 -11.92 3.67 2.10
N GLN A 84 -11.29 4.76 2.54
CA GLN A 84 -11.99 5.71 3.40
C GLN A 84 -13.07 6.42 2.59
N ILE A 85 -14.31 6.38 3.09
CA ILE A 85 -15.44 7.14 2.55
C ILE A 85 -15.94 8.09 3.64
N PRO A 86 -16.09 9.39 3.36
CA PRO A 86 -16.71 10.33 4.29
C PRO A 86 -18.04 9.79 4.81
N SER A 87 -18.28 9.86 6.11
CA SER A 87 -19.45 9.28 6.77
C SER A 87 -20.78 9.68 6.10
N ALA A 88 -20.88 10.95 5.69
CA ALA A 88 -22.03 11.49 4.97
C ALA A 88 -22.33 10.82 3.61
N LEU A 89 -21.33 10.20 2.96
CA LEU A 89 -21.48 9.56 1.64
C LEU A 89 -21.70 8.05 1.72
N ARG A 90 -21.51 7.42 2.90
CA ARG A 90 -21.67 5.96 3.07
C ARG A 90 -23.05 5.40 2.66
N PRO A 91 -24.17 6.11 2.83
CA PRO A 91 -25.48 5.62 2.36
C PRO A 91 -25.61 5.57 0.84
N LEU A 92 -24.77 6.33 0.11
CA LEU A 92 -24.87 6.52 -1.34
C LEU A 92 -23.79 5.77 -2.13
N VAL A 93 -22.65 5.50 -1.50
CA VAL A 93 -21.46 4.95 -2.16
C VAL A 93 -21.02 3.67 -1.46
N LYS A 94 -20.97 2.58 -2.22
CA LYS A 94 -20.45 1.30 -1.75
C LYS A 94 -18.92 1.40 -1.55
N PRO A 95 -18.37 1.00 -0.39
CA PRO A 95 -16.93 1.02 -0.17
C PRO A 95 -16.19 0.09 -1.12
N ARG A 96 -14.97 0.49 -1.51
CA ARG A 96 -14.05 -0.37 -2.25
C ARG A 96 -13.12 -1.07 -1.28
N ASP A 97 -12.81 -2.33 -1.56
CA ASP A 97 -11.77 -3.06 -0.86
C ASP A 97 -10.66 -3.47 -1.83
N PHE A 98 -9.46 -3.67 -1.31
CA PHE A 98 -8.32 -4.14 -2.07
C PHE A 98 -7.63 -5.26 -1.30
N ILE A 99 -7.23 -6.29 -2.04
CA ILE A 99 -6.24 -7.26 -1.60
C ILE A 99 -4.97 -6.90 -2.36
N HIS A 100 -3.90 -6.59 -1.65
CA HIS A 100 -2.65 -6.17 -2.28
C HIS A 100 -1.44 -6.82 -1.61
N MET A 101 -0.49 -7.22 -2.43
CA MET A 101 0.86 -7.50 -1.96
C MET A 101 1.59 -6.16 -1.88
N ASN A 102 2.18 -5.86 -0.73
CA ASN A 102 3.03 -4.68 -0.54
C ASN A 102 4.45 -5.10 -0.17
N THR A 103 5.42 -4.34 -0.66
CA THR A 103 6.82 -4.44 -0.26
C THR A 103 7.34 -3.07 0.16
N THR A 104 8.13 -3.05 1.22
CA THR A 104 8.87 -1.87 1.67
C THR A 104 10.34 -2.20 1.76
N GLY A 105 11.19 -1.19 1.68
CA GLY A 105 12.62 -1.34 1.90
C GLY A 105 13.38 -0.09 1.52
N ILE A 106 14.70 -0.16 1.64
CA ILE A 106 15.60 0.90 1.23
C ILE A 106 16.70 0.32 0.36
N GLU A 107 16.90 0.94 -0.79
CA GLU A 107 17.93 0.55 -1.74
C GLU A 107 18.98 1.63 -1.92
N ARG A 108 20.15 1.22 -2.41
CA ARG A 108 21.19 2.13 -2.88
C ARG A 108 21.23 2.10 -4.41
N LEU A 109 20.98 3.25 -5.01
CA LEU A 109 21.10 3.44 -6.45
C LEU A 109 22.57 3.38 -6.88
N ARG A 110 22.80 3.22 -8.19
CA ARG A 110 24.15 3.17 -8.79
C ARG A 110 25.00 4.41 -8.51
N ASN A 111 24.36 5.56 -8.30
CA ASN A 111 25.00 6.82 -7.93
C ASN A 111 25.30 6.93 -6.42
N GLY A 112 25.04 5.88 -5.63
CA GLY A 112 25.25 5.83 -4.19
C GLY A 112 24.10 6.40 -3.36
N GLU A 113 23.09 7.01 -3.99
CA GLU A 113 21.95 7.59 -3.30
C GLU A 113 21.09 6.51 -2.64
N ARG A 114 20.63 6.80 -1.42
CA ARG A 114 19.75 5.93 -0.66
C ARG A 114 18.30 6.33 -0.92
N VAL A 115 17.49 5.37 -1.35
CA VAL A 115 16.10 5.58 -1.74
C VAL A 115 15.21 4.56 -1.03
N GLY A 116 14.22 5.05 -0.29
CA GLY A 116 13.18 4.21 0.28
C GLY A 116 12.10 3.93 -0.74
N TYR A 117 11.48 2.76 -0.66
CA TYR A 117 10.36 2.41 -1.51
C TYR A 117 9.23 1.81 -0.70
N HIS A 118 8.01 2.08 -1.15
CA HIS A 118 6.81 1.36 -0.75
C HIS A 118 5.97 1.10 -1.98
N ILE A 119 5.93 -0.16 -2.40
CA ILE A 119 5.26 -0.58 -3.62
C ILE A 119 4.16 -1.55 -3.22
N PHE A 120 3.00 -1.41 -3.85
CA PHE A 120 1.96 -2.41 -3.71
C PHE A 120 1.16 -2.58 -4.98
N HIS A 121 0.69 -3.81 -5.16
CA HIS A 121 -0.06 -4.24 -6.33
C HIS A 121 -1.21 -5.13 -5.89
N SER A 122 -2.40 -4.93 -6.45
CA SER A 122 -3.54 -5.79 -6.17
C SER A 122 -3.27 -7.22 -6.64
N VAL A 123 -3.61 -8.19 -5.80
CA VAL A 123 -3.46 -9.61 -6.11
C VAL A 123 -4.77 -10.34 -5.85
N GLN A 124 -5.01 -11.44 -6.56
CA GLN A 124 -6.24 -12.22 -6.44
C GLN A 124 -5.88 -13.69 -6.23
N PHE A 125 -6.53 -14.31 -5.24
CA PHE A 125 -6.40 -15.72 -4.96
C PHE A 125 -7.72 -16.25 -4.35
N PRO A 126 -8.05 -17.55 -4.50
CA PRO A 126 -9.34 -18.12 -4.10
C PRO A 126 -9.74 -17.88 -2.64
N GLU A 127 -8.76 -17.74 -1.75
CA GLU A 127 -8.94 -17.54 -0.30
C GLU A 127 -9.43 -16.12 0.06
N THR A 128 -9.46 -15.19 -0.90
CA THR A 128 -9.96 -13.81 -0.71
C THR A 128 -11.14 -13.46 -1.62
N PRO A 129 -12.28 -14.16 -1.48
CA PRO A 129 -13.45 -13.88 -2.30
C PRO A 129 -13.93 -12.43 -2.10
N PRO A 130 -14.55 -11.80 -3.11
CA PRO A 130 -15.14 -10.48 -2.98
C PRO A 130 -16.21 -10.45 -1.86
N LEU A 131 -16.20 -9.39 -1.07
CA LEU A 131 -17.23 -9.17 -0.05
C LEU A 131 -18.48 -8.58 -0.71
N LEU A 132 -19.68 -9.10 -0.37
CA LEU A 132 -20.95 -8.57 -0.89
C LEU A 132 -21.17 -7.09 -0.51
N THR A 133 -20.55 -6.63 0.57
CA THR A 133 -20.60 -5.25 1.05
C THR A 133 -19.64 -4.31 0.34
N HIS A 134 -18.69 -4.83 -0.46
CA HIS A 134 -17.65 -4.04 -1.12
C HIS A 134 -17.65 -4.15 -2.65
N ILE A 135 -16.95 -3.23 -3.30
CA ILE A 135 -16.51 -3.37 -4.69
C ILE A 135 -15.00 -3.67 -4.68
N ARG A 136 -14.59 -4.84 -5.17
CA ARG A 136 -13.17 -5.20 -5.26
C ARG A 136 -12.46 -4.29 -6.26
N GLY A 137 -11.53 -3.49 -5.75
CA GLY A 137 -10.64 -2.65 -6.54
C GLY A 137 -9.42 -3.42 -7.05
N ASN A 138 -8.78 -2.85 -8.07
CA ASN A 138 -7.49 -3.26 -8.60
C ASN A 138 -6.64 -1.98 -8.74
N THR A 139 -5.43 -1.98 -8.17
CA THR A 139 -4.51 -0.83 -8.27
C THR A 139 -3.06 -1.29 -8.15
N SER A 140 -2.16 -0.55 -8.78
CA SER A 140 -0.73 -0.63 -8.51
C SER A 140 -0.20 0.74 -8.13
N ILE A 141 0.45 0.85 -6.98
CA ILE A 141 1.08 2.09 -6.52
C ILE A 141 2.55 1.83 -6.23
N SER A 142 3.41 2.72 -6.71
CA SER A 142 4.83 2.74 -6.38
C SER A 142 5.17 4.10 -5.76
N ILE A 143 5.67 4.08 -4.54
CA ILE A 143 6.13 5.26 -3.81
C ILE A 143 7.64 5.14 -3.67
N LEU A 144 8.37 6.19 -4.04
CA LEU A 144 9.82 6.32 -3.88
C LEU A 144 10.14 7.58 -3.09
N HIS A 145 11.02 7.44 -2.10
CA HIS A 145 11.48 8.49 -1.20
C HIS A 145 12.98 8.68 -1.37
N ARG A 146 13.42 9.83 -1.88
CA ARG A 146 14.83 10.13 -2.12
C ARG A 146 15.33 11.19 -1.14
N GLN A 147 16.41 10.91 -0.40
CA GLN A 147 17.01 11.91 0.50
C GLN A 147 17.71 12.99 -0.32
N ARG A 148 17.19 14.23 -0.29
CA ARG A 148 17.76 15.38 -1.02
C ARG A 148 18.83 16.10 -0.20
N THR A 149 18.51 16.43 1.04
CA THR A 149 19.43 17.01 2.04
C THR A 149 19.14 16.41 3.40
N LYS A 150 19.95 16.72 4.43
CA LYS A 150 19.54 16.49 5.81
C LYS A 150 18.17 17.17 6.03
N ASN A 151 17.18 16.41 6.50
CA ASN A 151 15.80 16.85 6.76
C ASN A 151 14.88 17.17 5.57
N VAL A 152 15.27 16.88 4.32
CA VAL A 152 14.36 17.04 3.16
C VAL A 152 14.44 15.84 2.23
N LEU A 153 13.28 15.32 1.86
CA LEU A 153 13.08 14.20 0.94
C LEU A 153 12.29 14.64 -0.29
N ASP A 154 12.63 14.10 -1.45
CA ASP A 154 11.78 14.14 -2.64
C ASP A 154 10.92 12.87 -2.68
N ASP A 155 9.61 13.03 -2.87
CA ASP A 155 8.64 11.94 -2.96
C ASP A 155 8.12 11.82 -4.39
N TYR A 156 8.08 10.58 -4.89
CA TYR A 156 7.56 10.23 -6.20
C TYR A 156 6.53 9.12 -6.05
N ILE A 157 5.28 9.38 -6.41
CA ILE A 157 4.18 8.41 -6.34
C ILE A 157 3.66 8.18 -7.75
N LYS A 158 3.69 6.92 -8.18
CA LYS A 158 3.09 6.48 -9.44
C LYS A 158 1.88 5.60 -9.13
N LEU A 159 0.71 5.98 -9.65
CA LEU A 159 -0.52 5.20 -9.56
C LEU A 159 -0.88 4.66 -10.95
N LEU A 160 -1.20 3.37 -11.00
CA LEU A 160 -1.69 2.61 -12.15
C LEU A 160 -3.02 1.92 -11.79
#